data_AF-A0A4P6K0X7-F1
#
_entry.id   AF-A0A4P6K0X7-F1
#
_cell.length_a   1.000
_cell.length_b   1.000
_cell.length_c   1.000
_cell.angle_alpha   90.00
_cell.angle_beta   90.00
_cell.angle_gamma   90.00
#
_symmetry.space_group_name_H-M   'P 1'
#
loop_
_entity.id
_entity.type
_entity.pdbx_description
1 polymer ?
#
loop_
_entity_poly.entity_id
_entity_poly.type
_entity_poly.pdbx_seq_one_letter_code
_entity_poly.pdbx_strand_id
1 'polypeptide(L)'
;MMEEKKQQPLTNQVLYVLGQLNQAYRAYNTSLPSHIRVQLTTTFYQYYKWLLHWRIPFRFDQVQRCYLPPASLHNSMSGAY
;
A
#
# COMPACT_ATOMS: atom_id res chain seq x y z
N MET A 1 3.83 19.16 28.71
CA MET A 1 2.98 18.56 27.66
C MET A 1 3.88 18.13 26.54
N MET A 2 4.14 16.83 26.38
CA MET A 2 4.93 16.29 25.28
C MET A 2 3.98 16.09 24.11
N GLU A 3 4.10 16.92 23.07
CA GLU A 3 3.49 16.61 21.79
C GLU A 3 4.10 15.30 21.29
N GLU A 4 3.33 14.21 21.34
CA GLU A 4 3.60 13.04 20.51
C GLU A 4 3.60 13.53 19.06
N LYS A 5 4.78 13.89 18.56
CA LYS A 5 5.01 14.04 17.13
C LYS A 5 4.64 12.70 16.53
N LYS A 6 3.40 12.57 16.02
CA LYS A 6 2.97 11.47 15.17
C LYS A 6 3.99 11.40 14.04
N GLN A 7 4.98 10.52 14.19
CA GLN A 7 6.02 10.33 13.20
C GLN A 7 5.30 9.85 11.95
N GLN A 8 5.32 10.68 10.90
CA GLN A 8 4.79 10.27 9.62
C GLN A 8 5.59 9.04 9.15
N PRO A 9 4.93 8.01 8.60
CA PRO A 9 5.62 6.83 8.14
C PRO A 9 6.61 7.20 7.05
N LEU A 10 7.79 6.58 7.12
CA LEU A 10 8.86 6.81 6.16
C LEU A 10 8.40 6.44 4.75
N THR A 11 8.87 7.18 3.74
CA THR A 11 8.63 6.90 2.30
C THR A 11 8.79 5.42 1.96
N ASN A 12 9.87 4.78 2.46
CA ASN A 12 10.15 3.37 2.20
C ASN A 12 9.09 2.43 2.79
N GLN A 13 8.49 2.77 3.93
CA GLN A 13 7.40 1.99 4.52
C GLN A 13 6.13 2.09 3.67
N VAL A 14 5.82 3.29 3.17
CA VAL A 14 4.65 3.49 2.28
C VAL A 14 4.81 2.68 0.99
N LEU A 15 5.99 2.73 0.36
CA LEU A 15 6.28 1.96 -0.84
C LEU A 15 6.23 0.45 -0.60
N TYR A 16 6.76 -0.01 0.53
CA TYR A 16 6.67 -1.41 0.92
C TYR A 16 5.21 -1.86 1.07
N VAL A 17 4.38 -1.10 1.80
CA VAL A 17 2.97 -1.41 2.02
C VAL A 17 2.18 -1.44 0.71
N LEU A 18 2.42 -0.48 -0.19
CA LEU A 18 1.80 -0.47 -1.53
C LEU A 18 2.26 -1.66 -2.38
N GLY A 19 3.54 -2.04 -2.29
CA GLY A 19 4.08 -3.24 -2.93
C GLY A 19 3.36 -4.51 -2.45
N GLN A 20 3.17 -4.65 -1.13
CA GLN A 20 2.44 -5.78 -0.55
C GLN A 20 0.97 -5.82 -0.97
N LEU A 21 0.29 -4.67 -1.03
CA LEU A 21 -1.08 -4.57 -1.56
C LEU A 21 -1.17 -5.03 -3.02
N ASN A 22 -0.23 -4.59 -3.85
CA ASN A 22 -0.15 -4.99 -5.26
C ASN A 22 0.10 -6.48 -5.41
N GLN A 23 0.98 -7.05 -4.60
CA GLN A 23 1.25 -8.49 -4.62
C GLN A 23 0.02 -9.29 -4.19
N ALA A 24 -0.64 -8.90 -3.09
CA ALA A 24 -1.85 -9.57 -2.62
C ALA A 24 -3.00 -9.47 -3.64
N TYR A 25 -3.18 -8.31 -4.27
CA TYR A 25 -4.19 -8.12 -5.31
C TYR A 25 -3.92 -8.99 -6.54
N ARG A 26 -2.67 -9.06 -7.01
CA ARG A 26 -2.29 -9.90 -8.17
C ARG A 26 -2.33 -11.40 -7.87
N ALA A 27 -2.02 -11.79 -6.64
CA ALA A 27 -2.04 -13.19 -6.20
C ALA A 27 -3.47 -13.69 -5.94
N TYR A 28 -4.44 -12.81 -5.74
CA TYR A 28 -5.82 -13.22 -5.47
C TYR A 28 -6.44 -13.87 -6.70
N ASN A 29 -6.76 -15.15 -6.57
CA ASN A 29 -7.48 -15.93 -7.56
C ASN A 29 -8.59 -16.72 -6.86
N THR A 30 -9.81 -16.67 -7.41
CA THR A 30 -10.99 -17.34 -6.84
C THR A 30 -10.87 -18.86 -6.82
N SER A 31 -10.01 -19.44 -7.68
CA SER A 31 -9.74 -20.88 -7.69
C SER A 31 -8.78 -21.34 -6.57
N LEU A 32 -8.16 -20.43 -5.82
CA LEU A 32 -7.28 -20.80 -4.71
C LEU A 32 -8.07 -21.45 -3.58
N PRO A 33 -7.44 -22.34 -2.78
CA PRO A 33 -8.02 -22.85 -1.55
C PRO A 33 -8.52 -21.72 -0.63
N SER A 34 -9.64 -21.98 0.05
CA SER A 34 -10.33 -20.99 0.90
C SER A 34 -9.42 -20.35 1.94
N HIS A 35 -8.57 -21.13 2.61
CA HIS A 35 -7.63 -20.63 3.61
C HIS A 35 -6.59 -19.66 3.02
N ILE A 36 -6.11 -19.91 1.79
CA ILE A 36 -5.18 -18.99 1.09
C ILE A 36 -5.90 -17.70 0.72
N ARG A 37 -7.15 -17.79 0.23
CA ARG A 37 -7.95 -16.59 -0.07
C ARG A 37 -8.17 -15.74 1.18
N VAL A 38 -8.50 -16.36 2.32
CA VAL A 38 -8.66 -15.66 3.61
C VAL A 38 -7.37 -14.98 4.04
N GLN A 39 -6.22 -15.66 3.92
CA GLN A 39 -4.91 -15.05 4.22
C GLN A 39 -4.63 -13.85 3.32
N LEU A 40 -4.81 -13.97 2.01
CA LEU A 40 -4.60 -12.88 1.06
C LEU A 40 -5.53 -11.68 1.33
N THR A 41 -6.81 -11.93 1.58
CA THR A 41 -7.78 -10.86 1.90
C THR A 41 -7.46 -10.21 3.25
N THR A 42 -7.02 -10.98 4.25
CA THR A 42 -6.62 -10.44 5.55
C THR A 42 -5.40 -9.54 5.42
N THR A 43 -4.36 -10.01 4.72
CA THR A 43 -3.14 -9.24 4.44
C THR A 43 -3.47 -7.97 3.67
N PHE A 44 -4.27 -8.06 2.61
CA PHE A 44 -4.74 -6.92 1.84
C PHE A 44 -5.45 -5.90 2.75
N TYR A 45 -6.39 -6.36 3.58
CA TYR A 45 -7.17 -5.50 4.45
C TYR A 45 -6.33 -4.82 5.54
N GLN A 46 -5.33 -5.50 6.10
CA GLN A 46 -4.40 -4.93 7.07
C GLN A 46 -3.60 -3.77 6.48
N TYR A 47 -3.00 -3.98 5.30
CA TYR A 47 -2.21 -2.95 4.63
C TYR A 47 -3.08 -1.78 4.15
N TYR A 48 -4.27 -2.05 3.64
CA TYR A 48 -5.22 -1.02 3.25
C TYR A 48 -5.62 -0.15 4.45
N LYS A 49 -5.98 -0.78 5.59
CA LYS A 49 -6.30 -0.03 6.81
C LYS A 49 -5.13 0.77 7.35
N TRP A 50 -3.90 0.25 7.23
CA TRP A 50 -2.71 0.99 7.63
C TRP A 50 -2.57 2.28 6.81
N LEU A 51 -2.75 2.23 5.48
CA LEU A 51 -2.72 3.44 4.64
C LEU A 51 -3.80 4.45 5.03
N LEU A 52 -5.02 3.98 5.32
CA LEU A 52 -6.11 4.84 5.77
C LEU A 52 -5.84 5.47 7.15
N HIS A 53 -5.30 4.70 8.09
CA HIS A 53 -4.96 5.18 9.43
C HIS A 53 -3.97 6.35 9.37
N TRP A 54 -2.97 6.24 8.50
CA TRP A 54 -1.97 7.28 8.27
C TRP A 54 -2.41 8.36 7.28
N ARG A 55 -3.65 8.28 6.77
CA ARG A 55 -4.20 9.19 5.75
C ARG A 55 -3.28 9.37 4.55
N ILE A 56 -2.58 8.31 4.16
CA ILE A 56 -1.69 8.34 3.01
C ILE A 56 -2.57 8.34 1.75
N PRO A 57 -2.45 9.34 0.87
CA PRO A 57 -3.15 9.31 -0.40
C PRO A 57 -2.55 8.24 -1.32
N PHE A 58 -3.37 7.41 -1.93
CA PHE A 58 -2.98 6.44 -2.95
C PHE A 58 -4.12 6.28 -3.96
N ARG A 59 -3.81 5.80 -5.16
CA ARG A 59 -4.81 5.58 -6.22
C ARG A 59 -4.66 4.21 -6.83
N PHE A 60 -5.76 3.63 -7.30
CA PHE A 60 -5.72 2.42 -8.10
C PHE A 60 -5.70 2.78 -9.59
N ASP A 61 -4.67 2.32 -10.30
CA ASP A 61 -4.57 2.38 -11.75
C ASP A 61 -5.24 1.14 -12.34
N GLN A 62 -6.35 1.34 -13.05
CA GLN A 62 -7.10 0.27 -13.69
C GLN A 62 -6.37 -0.34 -14.88
N VAL A 63 -5.55 0.45 -15.59
CA VAL A 63 -4.79 0.00 -16.77
C VAL A 63 -3.66 -0.92 -16.32
N GLN A 64 -2.88 -0.48 -15.32
CA GLN A 64 -1.76 -1.26 -14.78
C GLN A 64 -2.19 -2.29 -13.71
N ARG A 65 -3.46 -2.26 -13.30
CA ARG A 65 -4.04 -3.09 -12.24
C ARG A 65 -3.19 -3.07 -10.97
N CYS A 66 -2.80 -1.89 -10.53
CA CYS A 66 -1.96 -1.68 -9.36
C CYS A 66 -2.32 -0.40 -8.60
N TYR A 67 -1.98 -0.37 -7.31
CA TYR A 67 -2.00 0.79 -6.46
C TYR A 67 -0.70 1.57 -6.61
N LEU A 68 -0.85 2.87 -6.83
CA LEU A 68 0.25 3.82 -7.01
C LEU A 68 0.37 4.75 -5.80
N PRO A 69 1.60 5.12 -5.41
CA PRO A 69 1.84 6.13 -4.40
C PRO A 69 1.32 7.50 -4.88
N PRO A 70 1.18 8.48 -3.98
CA PRO A 70 0.79 9.82 -4.36
C PRO A 70 1.89 10.49 -5.20
N ALA A 71 1.50 11.44 -6.06
CA ALA A 71 2.42 12.09 -6.99
C ALA A 71 3.62 12.78 -6.29
N SER A 72 3.43 13.26 -5.06
CA SER A 72 4.51 13.84 -4.25
C SER A 72 5.62 12.84 -3.92
N LEU A 73 5.29 11.56 -3.72
CA LEU A 73 6.24 10.48 -3.47
C LEU A 73 6.96 10.04 -4.75
N HIS A 74 6.36 10.24 -5.92
CA HIS A 74 6.95 9.94 -7.21
C HIS A 74 8.05 10.95 -7.59
N ASN A 75 7.83 12.24 -7.31
CA ASN A 75 8.78 13.31 -7.63
C ASN A 75 10.10 13.24 -6.84
N SER A 76 10.12 12.61 -5.66
CA SER A 76 11.35 12.36 -4.91
C SER A 76 12.31 11.37 -5.60
N MET A 77 11.84 10.60 -6.60
CA MET A 77 12.69 9.69 -7.38
C MET A 77 13.06 10.23 -8.77
N SER A 78 12.27 11.13 -9.36
CA SER A 78 12.56 11.70 -10.68
C SER A 78 13.53 12.89 -10.68
N GLY A 79 14.02 13.33 -9.52
CA GLY A 79 14.97 14.44 -9.40
C GLY A 79 16.46 14.07 -9.53
N ALA A 80 16.77 12.85 -9.97
CA ALA A 80 18.15 12.36 -10.11
C ALA A 80 18.42 11.84 -11.51
N TYR A 81 18.32 12.70 -12.52
CA TYR A 81 18.90 12.49 -13.86
C TYR A 81 19.37 13.82 -14.44
#